data_AF-A0A1Y2RAS9-F1
#
_entry.id   AF-A0A1Y2RAS9-F1
#
_cell.length_a   1.000
_cell.length_b   1.000
_cell.length_c   1.000
_cell.angle_alpha   90.00
_cell.angle_beta   90.00
_cell.angle_gamma   90.00
#
_symmetry.space_group_name_H-M   'P 1'
#
loop_
_entity.id
_entity.type
_entity.pdbx_description
1 polymer ?
#
loop_
_entity_poly.entity_id
_entity_poly.type
_entity_poly.pdbx_seq_one_letter_code
_entity_poly.pdbx_strand_id
1 'polypeptide(L)'
;MPCAVSAADLQVTVVDGPPVPAVLYLALFNSAEAMASNQALASQKVELRDGAAQVVFTGLPAGRYAVKSFADENGNARLDTNIVGLPTERYGFSNNARGRMGPPTFDAAAVPLDADNASISFRLR
;
A
#
# COMPACT_ATOMS: atom_id res chain seq x y z
N MET A 1 -34.41 -2.91 -8.61
CA MET A 1 -33.66 -1.82 -7.96
C MET A 1 -32.18 -2.20 -8.03
N PRO A 2 -31.34 -1.54 -8.86
CA PRO A 2 -29.91 -1.76 -8.79
C PRO A 2 -29.38 -1.08 -7.51
N CYS A 3 -28.67 -1.83 -6.69
CA CYS A 3 -27.99 -1.28 -5.51
C CYS A 3 -26.91 -0.32 -6.01
N ALA A 4 -27.04 0.97 -5.74
CA ALA A 4 -25.97 1.90 -6.02
C ALA A 4 -24.79 1.50 -5.13
N VAL A 5 -23.72 1.00 -5.75
CA VAL A 5 -22.43 0.84 -5.07
C VAL A 5 -21.97 2.25 -4.74
N SER A 6 -22.00 2.62 -3.46
CA SER A 6 -21.37 3.86 -3.02
C SER A 6 -19.88 3.74 -3.29
N ALA A 7 -19.32 4.77 -3.94
CA ALA A 7 -17.92 4.85 -4.27
C ALA A 7 -17.28 5.92 -3.38
N ALA A 8 -16.23 5.55 -2.66
CA ALA A 8 -15.52 6.39 -1.71
C ALA A 8 -14.04 6.52 -2.08
N ASP A 9 -13.43 7.59 -1.58
CA ASP A 9 -12.00 7.83 -1.78
C ASP A 9 -11.21 7.37 -0.55
N LEU A 10 -10.07 6.70 -0.79
CA LEU A 10 -9.12 6.30 0.23
C LEU A 10 -7.84 7.13 0.10
N GLN A 11 -7.65 8.07 1.02
CA GLN A 11 -6.42 8.84 1.16
C GLN A 11 -5.40 8.06 1.99
N VAL A 12 -4.20 7.89 1.45
CA VAL A 12 -3.11 7.12 2.05
C VAL A 12 -1.93 8.04 2.28
N THR A 13 -1.50 8.14 3.52
CA THR A 13 -0.28 8.87 3.91
C THR A 13 0.79 7.87 4.34
N VAL A 14 1.95 7.94 3.70
CA VAL A 14 3.10 7.11 4.02
C VAL A 14 4.19 7.99 4.59
N VAL A 15 4.79 7.54 5.69
CA VAL A 15 5.87 8.26 6.40
C VAL A 15 7.03 7.32 6.72
N ASP A 16 8.11 7.86 7.27
CA ASP A 16 9.34 7.14 7.60
C ASP A 16 10.01 6.49 6.37
N GLY A 17 9.89 7.15 5.21
CA GLY A 17 10.65 6.82 4.02
C GLY A 17 12.16 7.03 4.19
N PRO A 18 12.96 6.49 3.26
CA PRO A 18 14.42 6.62 3.32
C PRO A 18 14.85 8.09 3.32
N PRO A 19 16.01 8.42 3.91
CA PRO A 19 16.54 9.78 3.96
C PRO A 19 17.12 10.26 2.61
N VAL A 20 17.01 9.45 1.56
CA VAL A 20 17.44 9.77 0.19
C VAL A 20 16.20 9.95 -0.71
N PRO A 21 16.31 10.70 -1.82
CA PRO A 21 15.25 10.75 -2.82
C PRO A 21 14.88 9.35 -3.29
N ALA A 22 13.59 9.04 -3.27
CA ALA A 22 13.07 7.74 -3.67
C ALA A 22 11.67 7.89 -4.26
N VAL A 23 11.29 6.94 -5.11
CA VAL A 23 9.92 6.85 -5.63
C VAL A 23 9.15 5.84 -4.80
N LEU A 24 8.07 6.28 -4.16
CA LEU A 24 7.14 5.39 -3.47
C LEU A 24 6.22 4.73 -4.49
N TYR A 25 6.23 3.40 -4.51
CA TYR A 25 5.25 2.58 -5.19
C TYR A 25 4.20 2.12 -4.20
N LEU A 26 2.92 2.25 -4.57
CA LEU A 26 1.79 1.72 -3.79
C LEU A 26 0.91 0.84 -4.67
N ALA A 27 0.51 -0.30 -4.12
CA ALA A 27 -0.41 -1.24 -4.74
C ALA A 27 -1.58 -1.51 -3.80
N LEU A 28 -2.80 -1.30 -4.30
CA LEU A 28 -4.06 -1.53 -3.60
C LEU A 28 -4.62 -2.91 -3.96
N PHE A 29 -5.03 -3.67 -2.96
CA PHE A 29 -5.61 -5.01 -3.10
C PHE A 29 -6.95 -5.07 -2.38
N ASN A 30 -7.89 -5.85 -2.91
CA ASN A 30 -9.23 -6.05 -2.35
C ASN A 30 -9.50 -7.49 -1.87
N SER A 31 -8.53 -8.40 -2.00
CA SER A 31 -8.63 -9.77 -1.51
C SER A 31 -7.28 -10.38 -1.14
N ALA A 32 -7.31 -11.48 -0.39
CA ALA A 32 -6.11 -12.24 -0.03
C ALA A 32 -5.43 -12.87 -1.24
N GLU A 33 -6.21 -13.39 -2.19
CA GLU A 33 -5.72 -14.04 -3.41
C GLU A 33 -5.02 -13.03 -4.31
N ALA A 34 -5.64 -11.86 -4.50
CA ALA A 34 -5.06 -10.75 -5.26
C ALA A 34 -3.74 -10.28 -4.63
N MET A 35 -3.70 -10.17 -3.30
CA MET A 35 -2.49 -9.81 -2.55
C MET A 35 -1.39 -10.87 -2.67
N ALA A 36 -1.73 -12.16 -2.60
CA ALA A 36 -0.77 -13.26 -2.69
C ALA A 36 -0.18 -13.41 -4.09
N SER A 37 -1.02 -13.27 -5.13
CA SER A 37 -0.63 -13.31 -6.54
C SER A 37 -0.06 -12.00 -7.08
N ASN A 38 0.04 -10.98 -6.22
CA ASN A 38 0.49 -9.63 -6.56
C ASN A 38 -0.31 -8.97 -7.71
N GLN A 39 -1.61 -9.27 -7.80
CA GLN A 39 -2.55 -8.68 -8.75
C GLN A 39 -3.25 -7.48 -8.09
N ALA A 40 -2.66 -6.30 -8.25
CA ALA A 40 -3.22 -5.07 -7.66
C ALA A 40 -4.51 -4.65 -8.38
N LEU A 41 -5.51 -4.24 -7.62
CA LEU A 41 -6.72 -3.59 -8.14
C LEU A 41 -6.36 -2.22 -8.76
N ALA A 42 -5.48 -1.49 -8.09
CA ALA A 42 -4.96 -0.22 -8.55
C ALA A 42 -3.52 -0.04 -8.05
N SER A 43 -2.73 0.77 -8.75
CA SER A 43 -1.39 1.14 -8.31
C SER A 43 -1.12 2.61 -8.58
N GLN A 44 -0.28 3.21 -7.75
CA GLN A 44 0.19 4.58 -7.91
C GLN A 44 1.69 4.64 -7.60
N LYS A 45 2.36 5.63 -8.18
CA LYS A 45 3.74 5.97 -7.83
C LYS A 45 3.83 7.47 -7.58
N VAL A 46 4.60 7.85 -6.56
CA VAL A 46 4.76 9.25 -6.15
C VAL A 46 6.18 9.45 -5.61
N GLU A 47 6.75 10.63 -5.83
CA GLU A 47 8.03 10.98 -5.21
C GLU A 47 7.87 11.11 -3.69
N LEU A 48 8.79 10.52 -2.92
CA LEU A 48 8.90 10.82 -1.50
C LEU A 48 9.57 12.17 -1.30
N ARG A 49 8.96 13.00 -0.47
CA ARG A 49 9.51 14.30 -0.05
C ARG A 49 9.67 14.28 1.46
N ASP A 50 10.89 14.52 1.93
CA ASP A 50 11.23 14.48 3.37
C ASP A 50 10.78 13.19 4.07
N GLY A 51 10.91 12.05 3.38
CA GLY A 51 10.52 10.74 3.90
C GLY A 51 9.00 10.51 3.99
N ALA A 52 8.18 11.35 3.36
CA ALA A 52 6.73 11.20 3.35
C ALA A 52 6.12 11.40 1.96
N ALA A 53 4.95 10.81 1.76
CA ALA A 53 4.12 11.05 0.58
C ALA A 53 2.65 10.80 0.89
N GLN A 54 1.79 11.38 0.06
CA GLN A 54 0.35 11.20 0.15
C GLN A 54 -0.22 10.88 -1.23
N VAL A 55 -1.13 9.91 -1.27
CA VAL A 55 -1.85 9.50 -2.49
C VAL A 55 -3.33 9.30 -2.18
N VAL A 56 -4.18 9.34 -3.21
CA VAL A 56 -5.62 9.11 -3.08
C VAL A 56 -6.05 8.08 -4.12
N PHE A 57 -6.67 7.00 -3.68
CA PHE A 57 -7.37 6.05 -4.54
C PHE A 57 -8.85 6.43 -4.58
N THR A 58 -9.36 6.83 -5.74
CA THR A 58 -10.70 7.38 -5.88
C THR A 58 -11.71 6.36 -6.37
N GLY A 59 -12.98 6.54 -5.98
CA GLY A 59 -14.10 5.80 -6.56
C GLY A 59 -14.09 4.30 -6.22
N LEU A 60 -13.61 3.94 -5.03
CA LEU A 60 -13.56 2.57 -4.55
C LEU A 60 -14.93 2.15 -3.99
N PRO A 61 -15.48 1.00 -4.39
CA PRO A 61 -16.65 0.42 -3.72
C PRO A 61 -16.46 0.26 -2.21
N ALA A 62 -17.54 0.30 -1.43
CA ALA A 62 -17.48 -0.11 -0.04
C ALA A 62 -16.94 -1.55 0.08
N GLY A 63 -15.98 -1.77 0.98
CA GLY A 63 -15.26 -3.03 1.08
C GLY A 63 -14.06 -2.98 2.02
N ARG A 64 -13.14 -3.94 1.85
CA ARG A 64 -11.88 -4.02 2.60
C ARG A 64 -10.72 -3.94 1.63
N TYR A 65 -9.72 -3.14 1.99
CA TYR A 65 -8.58 -2.86 1.13
C TYR A 65 -7.27 -2.97 1.89
N ALA A 66 -6.27 -3.57 1.26
CA ALA A 66 -4.90 -3.59 1.76
C ALA A 66 -4.00 -2.82 0.80
N VAL A 67 -3.09 -2.01 1.33
CA VAL A 67 -2.05 -1.31 0.58
C VAL A 67 -0.72 -1.96 0.88
N LYS A 68 0.02 -2.31 -0.16
CA LYS A 68 1.47 -2.59 -0.10
C LYS A 68 2.22 -1.40 -0.64
N SER A 69 3.39 -1.11 -0.08
CA SER A 69 4.28 -0.11 -0.63
C SER A 69 5.74 -0.42 -0.44
N PHE A 70 6.57 0.09 -1.34
CA PHE A 70 8.02 0.13 -1.19
C PHE A 70 8.57 1.43 -1.75
N ALA A 71 9.68 1.90 -1.19
CA ALA A 71 10.43 3.04 -1.68
C ALA A 71 11.54 2.54 -2.61
N ASP A 72 11.48 2.88 -3.88
CA ASP A 72 12.51 2.61 -4.88
C ASP A 72 13.62 3.66 -4.75
N GLU A 73 14.74 3.27 -4.15
CA GLU A 73 15.89 4.14 -3.87
C GLU A 73 16.88 4.16 -5.04
N ASN A 74 16.85 3.14 -5.92
CA ASN A 74 17.81 2.99 -7.01
C ASN A 74 17.23 3.14 -8.43
N GLY A 75 15.91 3.33 -8.54
CA GLY A 75 15.20 3.63 -9.77
C GLY A 75 14.93 2.42 -10.67
N ASN A 76 14.94 1.20 -10.15
CA ASN A 76 14.74 -0.01 -10.95
C ASN A 76 13.27 -0.46 -11.09
N ALA A 77 12.36 0.25 -10.42
CA ALA A 77 10.91 0.04 -10.37
C ALA A 77 10.46 -1.29 -9.75
N ARG A 78 11.27 -1.90 -8.88
CA ARG A 78 10.98 -3.19 -8.22
C ARG A 78 11.46 -3.13 -6.77
N LEU A 79 10.82 -3.90 -5.90
CA LEU A 79 11.34 -4.08 -4.56
C LEU A 79 12.54 -5.02 -4.61
N ASP A 80 13.72 -4.50 -4.29
CA ASP A 80 14.92 -5.32 -4.22
C ASP A 80 14.95 -6.21 -3.00
N THR A 81 15.53 -7.41 -3.19
CA THR A 81 15.69 -8.40 -2.14
C THR A 81 17.11 -8.96 -2.15
N ASN A 82 17.60 -9.35 -0.98
CA ASN A 82 18.88 -10.02 -0.85
C ASN A 82 18.78 -11.51 -1.19
N ILE A 83 19.91 -12.24 -1.12
CA ILE A 83 19.99 -13.66 -1.49
C ILE A 83 19.11 -14.61 -0.65
N VAL A 84 18.61 -14.14 0.51
CA VAL A 84 17.68 -14.89 1.37
C VAL A 84 16.23 -14.42 1.21
N GLY A 85 15.96 -13.53 0.25
CA GLY A 85 14.62 -13.04 -0.08
C GLY A 85 14.10 -11.92 0.83
N LEU A 86 14.97 -11.28 1.63
CA LEU A 86 14.56 -10.16 2.47
C LEU A 86 14.67 -8.84 1.71
N PRO A 87 13.68 -7.94 1.82
CA PRO A 87 13.74 -6.61 1.22
C PRO A 87 14.99 -5.83 1.64
N THR A 88 15.65 -5.22 0.68
CA THR A 88 16.79 -4.31 0.92
C THR A 88 16.39 -2.84 0.95
N GLU A 89 15.23 -2.53 0.37
CA GLU A 89 14.63 -1.19 0.37
C GLU A 89 13.49 -1.11 1.38
N ARG A 90 13.19 0.10 1.84
CA ARG A 90 12.13 0.30 2.84
C ARG A 90 10.77 -0.04 2.26
N TYR A 91 9.98 -0.80 3.03
CA TYR A 91 8.66 -1.24 2.62
C TYR A 91 7.65 -1.11 3.76
N GLY A 92 6.36 -1.16 3.42
CA GLY A 92 5.28 -0.97 4.36
C GLY A 92 3.97 -1.54 3.87
N PHE A 93 3.06 -1.73 4.81
CA PHE A 93 1.70 -2.18 4.56
C PHE A 93 0.73 -1.30 5.34
N SER A 94 -0.49 -1.15 4.82
CA SER A 94 -1.59 -0.53 5.57
C SER A 94 -1.81 -1.22 6.92
N ASN A 95 -2.42 -0.50 7.86
CA ASN A 95 -2.56 -0.90 9.26
C ASN A 95 -1.22 -1.17 9.98
N ASN A 96 -0.08 -0.71 9.43
CA ASN A 96 1.26 -1.05 9.89
C ASN A 96 1.45 -2.57 10.09
N ALA A 97 0.81 -3.37 9.24
CA ALA A 97 0.79 -4.81 9.38
C ALA A 97 2.19 -5.42 9.21
N ARG A 98 2.47 -6.46 10.01
CA ARG A 98 3.77 -7.13 10.04
C ARG A 98 3.58 -8.63 9.98
N GLY A 99 4.23 -9.29 9.02
CA GLY A 99 4.36 -10.73 9.03
C GLY A 99 5.50 -11.16 9.93
N ARG A 100 5.33 -12.31 10.61
CA ARG A 100 6.35 -12.90 11.49
C ARG A 100 7.35 -13.76 10.71
N MET A 101 6.89 -14.36 9.61
CA MET A 101 7.64 -15.21 8.70
C MET A 101 7.17 -14.90 7.27
N GLY A 102 7.68 -13.79 6.69
CA GLY A 102 7.25 -13.30 5.38
C GLY A 102 6.29 -12.10 5.43
N PRO A 103 5.58 -11.78 4.34
CA PRO A 103 4.63 -10.67 4.29
C PRO A 103 3.43 -10.90 5.23
N PRO A 104 2.76 -9.83 5.71
CA PRO A 104 1.53 -9.96 6.50
C PRO A 104 0.39 -10.56 5.67
N THR A 105 -0.60 -11.11 6.36
CA THR A 105 -1.85 -11.53 5.72
C THR A 105 -2.66 -10.34 5.27
N PHE A 106 -3.57 -10.55 4.31
CA PHE A 106 -4.52 -9.53 3.88
C PHE A 106 -5.34 -9.00 5.05
N ASP A 107 -5.95 -9.85 5.88
CA ASP A 107 -6.73 -9.39 7.04
C ASP A 107 -5.92 -8.55 8.03
N ALA A 108 -4.62 -8.79 8.18
CA ALA A 108 -3.79 -7.96 9.06
C ALA A 108 -3.56 -6.56 8.48
N ALA A 109 -3.41 -6.46 7.15
CA ALA A 109 -3.18 -5.20 6.45
C ALA A 109 -4.46 -4.47 6.05
N ALA A 110 -5.59 -5.16 5.97
CA ALA A 110 -6.82 -4.64 5.43
C ALA A 110 -7.41 -3.54 6.33
N VAL A 111 -7.88 -2.47 5.69
CA VAL A 111 -8.66 -1.40 6.30
C VAL A 111 -10.07 -1.41 5.71
N PRO A 112 -11.11 -1.18 6.52
CA PRO A 112 -12.47 -1.01 6.01
C PRO A 112 -12.57 0.32 5.27
N LEU A 113 -13.35 0.33 4.20
CA LEU A 113 -13.81 1.52 3.50
C LEU A 113 -15.32 1.40 3.36
N ASP A 114 -16.05 2.27 4.03
CA ASP A 114 -17.51 2.33 3.93
C ASP A 114 -17.93 3.22 2.74
N ALA A 115 -19.19 3.65 2.71
CA ALA A 115 -19.70 4.56 1.70
C ALA A 115 -19.10 5.98 1.77
N ASP A 116 -18.31 6.27 2.80
CA ASP A 116 -17.67 7.55 3.10
C ASP A 116 -16.16 7.50 2.83
N ASN A 117 -15.58 8.66 2.49
CA ASN A 117 -14.15 8.80 2.29
C ASN A 117 -13.37 8.47 3.57
N ALA A 118 -12.26 7.74 3.42
CA ALA A 118 -11.40 7.35 4.53
C ALA A 118 -9.97 7.86 4.34
N SER A 119 -9.27 8.03 5.45
CA SER A 119 -7.85 8.41 5.48
C SER A 119 -7.08 7.46 6.37
N ILE A 120 -5.98 6.91 5.86
CA ILE A 120 -5.09 6.02 6.61
C ILE A 120 -3.65 6.54 6.57
N SER A 121 -2.88 6.18 7.60
CA SER A 121 -1.44 6.42 7.61
C SER A 121 -0.66 5.21 8.10
N PHE A 122 0.51 4.98 7.52
CA PHE A 122 1.42 3.91 7.95
C PHE A 122 2.88 4.26 7.61
N ARG A 123 3.79 3.48 8.19
CA ARG A 123 5.24 3.72 8.15
C ARG A 123 5.95 2.74 7.24
N LEU A 124 6.98 3.20 6.54
CA LEU A 124 7.96 2.32 5.92
C LEU A 124 9.02 1.91 6.96
N ARG A 125 9.57 0.71 6.82
CA ARG A 125 10.61 0.16 7.70
C ARG A 125 11.66 -0.64 6.94
#